data_AF-A0A7C7GNW8-F1
#
_entry.id   AF-A0A7C7GNW8-F1
#
_cell.length_a   1.000
_cell.length_b   1.000
_cell.length_c   1.000
_cell.angle_alpha   90.00
_cell.angle_beta   90.00
_cell.angle_gamma   90.00
#
_symmetry.space_group_name_H-M   'P 1'
#
loop_
_entity.id
_entity.type
_entity.pdbx_description
1 polymer ?
#
loop_
_entity_poly.entity_id
_entity_poly.type
_entity_poly.pdbx_seq_one_letter_code
_entity_poly.pdbx_strand_id
1 'polypeptide(L)'
;MYWLDNFDTGRPIIIAGHSQGTWHARLLLQEFFDGTELQERLVVAYLPGFGIYKDDFKTIKACKSSGDTNCYCAWMTYATGYTPDWLAQQEEVPECINPISWDTKTGPTDPSEHLGLVTDAYKFKYKGKLTTRVHRGMVWLDEPDVFGGGAIHQDNWHIGDYNLFWANIRMNVSERLGNFSSRLN
;
A
#
# COMPACT_ATOMS: atom_id res chain seq x y z
N MET A 1 21.65 15.07 1.50
CA MET A 1 21.44 13.62 1.19
C MET A 1 22.01 13.41 -0.20
N TYR A 2 22.96 12.48 -0.41
CA TYR A 2 23.75 12.44 -1.67
C TYR A 2 22.90 12.53 -2.94
N TRP A 3 21.78 11.81 -3.01
CA TRP A 3 20.90 11.89 -4.18
C TRP A 3 20.30 13.29 -4.39
N LEU A 4 19.81 13.94 -3.32
CA LEU A 4 19.31 15.32 -3.39
C LEU A 4 20.39 16.30 -3.83
N ASP A 5 21.60 16.11 -3.33
CA ASP A 5 22.69 17.07 -3.54
C ASP A 5 23.31 16.95 -4.95
N ASN A 6 23.09 15.81 -5.65
CA ASN A 6 23.80 15.50 -6.90
C ASN A 6 22.91 15.20 -8.12
N PHE A 7 21.68 14.72 -7.91
CA PHE A 7 20.82 14.24 -9.02
C PHE A 7 19.42 14.83 -9.02
N ASP A 8 19.02 15.47 -7.93
CA ASP A 8 17.68 15.99 -7.81
C ASP A 8 17.45 17.20 -8.72
N THR A 9 16.32 17.17 -9.40
CA THR A 9 15.87 18.20 -10.35
C THR A 9 14.56 18.84 -9.88
N GLY A 10 14.20 18.68 -8.61
CA GLY A 10 12.99 19.27 -8.02
C GLY A 10 11.71 18.49 -8.36
N ARG A 11 11.81 17.24 -8.81
CA ARG A 11 10.64 16.43 -9.20
C ARG A 11 9.84 15.98 -7.98
N PRO A 12 8.51 15.71 -8.13
CA PRO A 12 7.73 15.03 -7.11
C PRO A 12 8.33 13.65 -6.77
N ILE A 13 8.24 13.24 -5.51
CA ILE A 13 8.86 12.02 -4.98
C ILE A 13 7.79 11.01 -4.59
N ILE A 14 7.96 9.76 -5.02
CA ILE A 14 7.23 8.60 -4.53
C ILE A 14 8.23 7.71 -3.82
N ILE A 15 7.88 7.28 -2.61
CA ILE A 15 8.64 6.26 -1.88
C ILE A 15 7.90 4.93 -2.00
N ALA A 16 8.63 3.85 -2.28
CA ALA A 16 8.08 2.51 -2.35
C ALA A 16 8.99 1.55 -1.59
N GLY A 17 8.40 0.79 -0.67
CA GLY A 17 9.07 -0.25 0.09
C GLY A 17 8.21 -1.51 0.15
N HIS A 18 8.82 -2.65 0.44
CA HIS A 18 8.10 -3.87 0.77
C HIS A 18 8.83 -4.59 1.89
N SER A 19 8.12 -5.12 2.89
CA SER A 19 8.75 -5.91 3.95
C SER A 19 9.88 -5.13 4.64
N GLN A 20 11.11 -5.64 4.62
CA GLN A 20 12.29 -4.91 5.10
C GLN A 20 12.51 -3.58 4.37
N GLY A 21 12.17 -3.48 3.09
CA GLY A 21 12.19 -2.21 2.36
C GLY A 21 11.21 -1.18 2.93
N THR A 22 10.06 -1.62 3.44
CA THR A 22 9.10 -0.74 4.13
C THR A 22 9.68 -0.24 5.45
N TRP A 23 10.37 -1.10 6.21
CA TRP A 23 11.10 -0.66 7.41
C TRP A 23 12.09 0.46 7.09
N HIS A 24 12.92 0.28 6.06
CA HIS A 24 13.86 1.31 5.63
C HIS A 24 13.17 2.58 5.13
N ALA A 25 12.09 2.42 4.35
CA ALA A 25 11.31 3.56 3.86
C ALA A 25 10.69 4.36 5.00
N ARG A 26 10.20 3.70 6.07
CA ARG A 26 9.70 4.37 7.27
C ARG A 26 10.80 5.21 7.93
N LEU A 27 11.99 4.65 8.15
CA LEU A 27 13.11 5.39 8.73
C LEU A 27 13.51 6.58 7.85
N LEU A 28 13.57 6.39 6.53
CA LEU A 28 13.87 7.45 5.57
C LEU A 28 12.82 8.58 5.62
N LEU A 29 11.53 8.23 5.71
CA LEU A 29 10.45 9.20 5.86
C LEU A 29 10.56 9.96 7.20
N GLN A 30 10.85 9.26 8.30
CA GLN A 30 11.02 9.88 9.63
C GLN A 30 12.20 10.85 9.69
N GLU A 31 13.33 10.50 9.07
CA GLU A 31 14.58 11.27 9.16
C GLU A 31 14.61 12.45 8.20
N PHE A 32 14.08 12.28 6.97
CA PHE A 32 14.26 13.25 5.89
C PHE A 32 12.98 13.95 5.42
N PHE A 33 11.80 13.41 5.70
CA PHE A 33 10.53 13.96 5.19
C PHE A 33 9.69 14.54 6.32
N ASP A 34 9.34 13.76 7.34
CA ASP A 34 8.34 14.08 8.35
C ASP A 34 8.62 15.42 9.07
N GLY A 35 7.82 16.43 8.75
CA GLY A 35 7.90 17.78 9.33
C GLY A 35 8.95 18.68 8.69
N THR A 36 9.53 18.27 7.56
CA THR A 36 10.54 19.02 6.81
C THR A 36 9.97 19.58 5.50
N GLU A 37 10.70 20.48 4.85
CA GLU A 37 10.35 21.00 3.53
C GLU A 37 10.26 19.90 2.45
N LEU A 38 11.02 18.81 2.60
CA LEU A 38 11.00 17.70 1.65
C LEU A 38 9.66 16.96 1.65
N GLN A 39 8.88 17.04 2.75
CA GLN A 39 7.53 16.48 2.82
C GLN A 39 6.60 17.08 1.75
N GLU A 40 6.78 18.36 1.40
CA GLU A 40 5.96 19.04 0.40
C GLU A 40 6.14 18.46 -1.01
N ARG A 41 7.21 17.68 -1.21
CA ARG A 41 7.50 16.98 -2.46
C ARG A 41 7.04 15.53 -2.46
N LEU A 42 6.57 15.00 -1.32
CA LEU A 42 6.10 13.63 -1.21
C LEU A 42 4.71 13.51 -1.85
N VAL A 43 4.63 12.85 -3.00
CA VAL A 43 3.34 12.49 -3.60
C VAL A 43 2.64 11.46 -2.72
N VAL A 44 3.30 10.34 -2.47
CA VAL A 44 2.80 9.24 -1.63
C VAL A 44 3.96 8.30 -1.28
N ALA A 45 3.87 7.63 -0.12
CA ALA A 45 4.69 6.47 0.20
C ALA A 45 3.86 5.18 0.18
N TYR A 46 4.24 4.18 -0.63
CA TYR A 46 3.65 2.84 -0.59
C TYR A 46 4.51 1.94 0.29
N LEU A 47 3.94 1.48 1.41
CA LEU A 47 4.60 0.80 2.52
C LEU A 47 3.99 -0.58 2.84
N PRO A 48 3.80 -1.50 1.87
CA PRO A 48 3.28 -2.83 2.16
C PRO A 48 4.23 -3.75 2.93
N GLY A 49 3.66 -4.80 3.53
CA GLY A 49 4.41 -5.91 4.12
C GLY A 49 5.06 -5.58 5.47
N PHE A 50 4.65 -4.50 6.11
CA PHE A 50 5.11 -4.15 7.46
C PHE A 50 4.03 -3.34 8.18
N GLY A 51 3.90 -3.53 9.49
CA GLY A 51 2.98 -2.74 10.31
C GLY A 51 3.48 -1.29 10.42
N ILE A 52 2.72 -0.35 9.89
CA ILE A 52 2.95 1.09 10.06
C ILE A 52 1.90 1.63 11.00
N TYR A 53 2.31 2.38 12.01
CA TYR A 53 1.43 2.86 13.07
C TYR A 53 1.23 4.37 12.97
N LYS A 54 0.14 4.85 13.55
CA LYS A 54 -0.20 6.28 13.53
C LYS A 54 0.91 7.15 14.10
N ASP A 55 1.56 6.67 15.15
CA ASP A 55 2.61 7.40 15.89
C ASP A 55 4.01 7.16 15.32
N ASP A 56 4.14 6.39 14.21
CA ASP A 56 5.41 6.32 13.47
C ASP A 56 5.79 7.68 12.86
N PHE A 57 4.84 8.59 12.68
CA PHE A 57 5.07 9.91 12.06
C PHE A 57 4.38 11.04 12.83
N LYS A 58 5.09 12.16 12.99
CA LYS A 58 4.58 13.37 13.64
C LYS A 58 3.55 14.06 12.74
N THR A 59 3.88 14.29 11.48
CA THR A 59 3.07 15.11 10.55
C THR A 59 2.54 14.32 9.36
N ILE A 60 3.30 13.40 8.78
CA ILE A 60 2.80 12.55 7.69
C ILE A 60 1.66 11.67 8.23
N LYS A 61 0.56 11.56 7.48
CA LYS A 61 -0.62 10.75 7.86
C LYS A 61 -0.87 9.63 6.87
N ALA A 62 -1.59 8.60 7.32
CA ALA A 62 -2.11 7.56 6.43
C ALA A 62 -3.08 8.17 5.42
N CYS A 63 -2.99 7.71 4.17
CA CYS A 63 -3.97 8.03 3.13
C CYS A 63 -5.32 7.40 3.48
N LYS A 64 -6.41 8.10 3.16
CA LYS A 64 -7.80 7.67 3.38
C LYS A 64 -8.59 7.55 2.08
N SER A 65 -8.09 8.11 0.99
CA SER A 65 -8.69 8.04 -0.34
C SER A 65 -7.65 7.80 -1.44
N SER A 66 -8.12 7.43 -2.64
CA SER A 66 -7.30 7.24 -3.84
C SER A 66 -6.53 8.49 -4.23
N GLY A 67 -7.11 9.66 -4.00
CA GLY A 67 -6.58 10.94 -4.46
C GLY A 67 -5.72 11.70 -3.45
N ASP A 68 -5.57 11.20 -2.22
CA ASP A 68 -4.75 11.86 -1.20
C ASP A 68 -3.28 11.98 -1.66
N THR A 69 -2.57 13.00 -1.17
CA THR A 69 -1.12 13.15 -1.40
C THR A 69 -0.45 13.58 -0.11
N ASN A 70 0.88 13.60 -0.07
CA ASN A 70 1.67 13.94 1.11
C ASN A 70 1.36 12.99 2.29
N CYS A 71 1.03 11.74 1.95
CA CYS A 71 0.57 10.70 2.87
C CYS A 71 1.24 9.34 2.56
N TYR A 72 0.98 8.33 3.38
CA TYR A 72 1.42 6.96 3.13
C TYR A 72 0.25 5.98 3.00
N CYS A 73 0.41 4.98 2.14
CA CYS A 73 -0.42 3.80 2.04
C CYS A 73 0.33 2.63 2.69
N ALA A 74 -0.29 1.95 3.65
CA ALA A 74 0.25 0.74 4.26
C ALA A 74 -0.79 -0.38 4.18
N TRP A 75 -0.33 -1.62 3.98
CA TRP A 75 -1.15 -2.82 4.04
C TRP A 75 -0.27 -4.06 4.23
N MET A 76 -0.87 -5.13 4.74
CA MET A 76 -0.31 -6.48 4.77
C MET A 76 -1.41 -7.45 4.40
N THR A 77 -1.16 -8.36 3.47
CA THR A 77 -2.21 -9.24 2.94
C THR A 77 -2.21 -10.61 3.62
N TYR A 78 -3.37 -11.02 4.13
CA TYR A 78 -3.60 -12.33 4.78
C TYR A 78 -4.91 -12.94 4.30
N ALA A 79 -5.05 -14.26 4.40
CA ALA A 79 -6.31 -14.92 4.10
C ALA A 79 -7.42 -14.45 5.05
N THR A 80 -8.65 -14.37 4.55
CA THR A 80 -9.82 -14.12 5.38
C THR A 80 -9.92 -15.16 6.50
N GLY A 81 -10.07 -14.67 7.74
CA GLY A 81 -10.14 -15.52 8.93
C GLY A 81 -8.78 -15.83 9.57
N TYR A 82 -7.68 -15.45 8.93
CA TYR A 82 -6.34 -15.59 9.49
C TYR A 82 -5.84 -14.26 10.07
N THR A 83 -5.40 -14.29 11.33
CA THR A 83 -4.65 -13.19 11.95
C THR A 83 -3.33 -13.77 12.47
N PRO A 84 -2.16 -13.26 12.06
CA PRO A 84 -0.90 -13.80 12.53
C PRO A 84 -0.72 -13.52 14.04
N ASP A 85 -0.11 -14.45 14.77
CA ASP A 85 0.03 -14.38 16.23
C ASP A 85 0.66 -13.08 16.72
N TRP A 86 1.68 -12.59 16.01
CA TRP A 86 2.37 -11.35 16.37
C TRP A 86 1.43 -10.15 16.38
N LEU A 87 0.41 -10.12 15.50
CA LEU A 87 -0.59 -9.05 15.39
C LEU A 87 -1.77 -9.30 16.34
N ALA A 88 -2.14 -10.56 16.55
CA ALA A 88 -3.18 -10.93 17.50
C ALA A 88 -2.84 -10.50 18.94
N GLN A 89 -1.54 -10.43 19.25
CA GLN A 89 -1.00 -10.01 20.54
C GLN A 89 -0.80 -8.49 20.67
N GLN A 90 -0.95 -7.70 19.60
CA GLN A 90 -0.83 -6.24 19.67
C GLN A 90 -2.16 -5.61 20.09
N GLU A 91 -2.07 -4.65 21.02
CA GLU A 91 -3.19 -3.75 21.32
C GLU A 91 -3.34 -2.68 20.24
N GLU A 92 -2.22 -2.15 19.74
CA GLU A 92 -2.22 -1.15 18.69
C GLU A 92 -2.47 -1.79 17.32
N VAL A 93 -3.37 -1.19 16.56
CA VAL A 93 -3.73 -1.64 15.22
C VAL A 93 -2.94 -0.82 14.19
N PRO A 94 -2.17 -1.45 13.30
CA PRO A 94 -1.47 -0.73 12.25
C PRO A 94 -2.46 -0.07 11.29
N GLU A 95 -2.02 1.02 10.67
CA GLU A 95 -2.76 1.71 9.63
C GLU A 95 -2.85 0.84 8.38
N CYS A 96 -4.03 0.81 7.77
CA CYS A 96 -4.31 -0.05 6.63
C CYS A 96 -5.28 0.62 5.66
N ILE A 97 -4.86 0.72 4.40
CA ILE A 97 -5.71 1.12 3.28
C ILE A 97 -5.85 -0.07 2.33
N ASN A 98 -7.05 -0.28 1.80
CA ASN A 98 -7.29 -1.35 0.86
C ASN A 98 -6.71 -0.98 -0.52
N PRO A 99 -5.83 -1.79 -1.12
CA PRO A 99 -5.20 -1.49 -2.41
C PRO A 99 -6.11 -1.73 -3.62
N ILE A 100 -7.33 -2.25 -3.43
CA ILE A 100 -8.36 -2.33 -4.47
C ILE A 100 -9.20 -1.05 -4.49
N SER A 101 -9.82 -0.69 -3.35
CA SER A 101 -10.74 0.46 -3.24
C SER A 101 -10.07 1.79 -2.92
N TRP A 102 -8.81 1.74 -2.45
CA TRP A 102 -8.08 2.91 -1.91
C TRP A 102 -8.84 3.65 -0.81
N ASP A 103 -9.51 2.89 0.06
CA ASP A 103 -10.16 3.42 1.26
C ASP A 103 -9.93 2.49 2.48
N THR A 104 -10.45 2.90 3.62
CA THR A 104 -10.29 2.21 4.92
C THR A 104 -11.56 1.46 5.33
N LYS A 105 -12.51 1.25 4.41
CA LYS A 105 -13.77 0.59 4.73
C LYS A 105 -13.53 -0.88 5.05
N THR A 106 -14.25 -1.38 6.05
CA THR A 106 -14.11 -2.77 6.53
C THR A 106 -15.00 -3.77 5.77
N GLY A 107 -15.82 -3.29 4.84
CA GLY A 107 -16.66 -4.14 3.98
C GLY A 107 -15.86 -4.80 2.86
N PRO A 108 -16.38 -5.88 2.26
CA PRO A 108 -15.78 -6.44 1.05
C PRO A 108 -15.81 -5.43 -0.10
N THR A 109 -14.74 -5.37 -0.87
CA THR A 109 -14.67 -4.62 -2.13
C THR A 109 -15.56 -5.28 -3.19
N ASP A 110 -15.99 -4.53 -4.20
CA ASP A 110 -16.58 -5.14 -5.38
C ASP A 110 -15.45 -5.83 -6.19
N PRO A 111 -15.54 -7.13 -6.51
CA PRO A 111 -14.50 -7.80 -7.28
C PRO A 111 -14.16 -7.09 -8.59
N SER A 112 -15.11 -6.41 -9.22
CA SER A 112 -14.90 -5.67 -10.48
C SER A 112 -13.92 -4.49 -10.34
N GLU A 113 -13.70 -4.00 -9.12
CA GLU A 113 -12.71 -2.97 -8.80
C GLU A 113 -11.28 -3.54 -8.79
N HIS A 114 -11.10 -4.86 -8.70
CA HIS A 114 -9.80 -5.49 -8.86
C HIS A 114 -9.36 -5.42 -10.34
N LEU A 115 -8.38 -4.56 -10.63
CA LEU A 115 -7.94 -4.26 -12.00
C LEU A 115 -6.99 -5.32 -12.58
N GLY A 116 -6.55 -6.27 -11.76
CA GLY A 116 -5.73 -7.41 -12.17
C GLY A 116 -4.37 -7.45 -11.48
N LEU A 117 -3.86 -8.68 -11.37
CA LEU A 117 -2.59 -9.01 -10.75
C LEU A 117 -1.51 -9.27 -11.81
N VAL A 118 -0.25 -9.24 -11.38
CA VAL A 118 0.89 -9.73 -12.19
C VAL A 118 1.33 -11.11 -11.68
N THR A 119 1.45 -12.06 -12.61
CA THR A 119 1.93 -13.42 -12.33
C THR A 119 3.45 -13.49 -12.29
N ASP A 120 3.99 -14.60 -11.78
CA ASP A 120 5.42 -14.95 -11.83
C ASP A 120 6.00 -14.95 -13.25
N ALA A 121 5.18 -15.28 -14.25
CA ALA A 121 5.51 -15.17 -15.68
C ALA A 121 5.39 -13.73 -16.24
N TYR A 122 5.29 -12.71 -15.36
CA TYR A 122 5.14 -11.30 -15.70
C TYR A 122 3.94 -11.00 -16.61
N LYS A 123 2.85 -11.77 -16.47
CA LYS A 123 1.60 -11.56 -17.21
C LYS A 123 0.57 -10.89 -16.33
N PHE A 124 -0.06 -9.84 -16.87
CA PHE A 124 -1.25 -9.20 -16.31
C PHE A 124 -2.46 -10.11 -16.54
N LYS A 125 -3.11 -10.55 -15.45
CA LYS A 125 -4.24 -11.48 -15.50
C LYS A 125 -5.24 -11.22 -14.36
N TYR A 126 -6.36 -11.95 -14.40
CA TYR A 126 -7.29 -12.11 -13.29
C TYR A 126 -7.94 -10.81 -12.79
N LYS A 127 -8.23 -9.87 -13.69
CA LYS A 127 -9.14 -8.75 -13.43
C LYS A 127 -10.47 -9.30 -12.90
N GLY A 128 -11.04 -8.69 -11.88
CA GLY A 128 -12.33 -9.12 -11.35
C GLY A 128 -12.29 -10.28 -10.37
N LYS A 129 -11.09 -10.80 -10.02
CA LYS A 129 -10.95 -12.11 -9.34
C LYS A 129 -10.58 -12.10 -7.87
N LEU A 130 -10.30 -10.92 -7.29
CA LEU A 130 -9.95 -10.80 -5.88
C LEU A 130 -10.97 -9.93 -5.17
N THR A 131 -11.40 -10.39 -4.00
CA THR A 131 -12.22 -9.62 -3.07
C THR A 131 -11.41 -9.43 -1.81
N THR A 132 -11.33 -8.20 -1.33
CA THR A 132 -10.59 -7.89 -0.12
C THR A 132 -11.41 -7.05 0.85
N ARG A 133 -10.95 -6.98 2.10
CA ARG A 133 -11.50 -6.06 3.11
C ARG A 133 -10.43 -5.65 4.10
N VAL A 134 -10.55 -4.44 4.65
CA VAL A 134 -9.72 -4.03 5.79
C VAL A 134 -10.22 -4.73 7.04
N HIS A 135 -9.33 -5.40 7.76
CA HIS A 135 -9.62 -6.03 9.04
C HIS A 135 -8.42 -5.87 9.97
N ARG A 136 -8.59 -5.25 11.15
CA ARG A 136 -7.54 -5.10 12.17
C ARG A 136 -6.15 -4.69 11.62
N GLY A 137 -6.10 -3.67 10.76
CA GLY A 137 -4.83 -3.16 10.26
C GLY A 137 -4.15 -4.03 9.19
N MET A 138 -4.87 -4.98 8.62
CA MET A 138 -4.43 -5.81 7.50
C MET A 138 -5.52 -5.90 6.43
N VAL A 139 -5.12 -6.34 5.24
CA VAL A 139 -6.00 -6.65 4.13
C VAL A 139 -6.30 -8.14 4.18
N TRP A 140 -7.54 -8.48 4.47
CA TRP A 140 -8.03 -9.83 4.28
C TRP A 140 -8.38 -10.06 2.82
N LEU A 141 -7.88 -11.17 2.29
CA LEU A 141 -8.09 -11.65 0.94
C LEU A 141 -8.93 -12.92 1.01
N ASP A 142 -10.10 -12.89 0.36
CA ASP A 142 -10.89 -14.10 0.15
C ASP A 142 -10.18 -15.06 -0.79
N GLU A 143 -10.63 -16.31 -0.80
CA GLU A 143 -10.15 -17.29 -1.77
C GLU A 143 -10.28 -16.73 -3.20
N PRO A 144 -9.18 -16.66 -3.98
CA PRO A 144 -9.23 -16.10 -5.32
C PRO A 144 -10.22 -16.85 -6.22
N ASP A 145 -11.10 -16.12 -6.92
CA ASP A 145 -12.06 -16.70 -7.88
C ASP A 145 -11.37 -17.04 -9.22
N VAL A 146 -10.44 -17.98 -9.15
CA VAL A 146 -9.69 -18.49 -10.30
C VAL A 146 -9.72 -20.01 -10.29
N PHE A 147 -9.68 -20.64 -11.47
CA PHE A 147 -9.59 -22.09 -11.54
C PHE A 147 -8.32 -22.57 -10.81
N GLY A 148 -8.49 -23.38 -9.77
CA GLY A 148 -7.40 -23.81 -8.89
C GLY A 148 -7.00 -22.79 -7.81
N GLY A 149 -7.79 -21.75 -7.57
CA GLY A 149 -7.55 -20.70 -6.57
C GLY A 149 -7.32 -21.23 -5.16
N GLY A 150 -8.09 -22.23 -4.73
CA GLY A 150 -7.89 -22.90 -3.44
C GLY A 150 -6.53 -23.60 -3.29
N ALA A 151 -5.90 -24.06 -4.39
CA ALA A 151 -4.60 -24.73 -4.33
C ALA A 151 -3.43 -23.76 -4.12
N ILE A 152 -3.62 -22.48 -4.46
CA ILE A 152 -2.65 -21.40 -4.20
C ILE A 152 -3.03 -20.59 -2.96
N HIS A 153 -4.18 -20.89 -2.34
CA HIS A 153 -4.64 -20.17 -1.17
C HIS A 153 -3.75 -20.50 0.02
N GLN A 154 -3.22 -19.46 0.64
CA GLN A 154 -2.31 -19.54 1.76
C GLN A 154 -2.70 -18.49 2.79
N ASP A 155 -2.45 -18.78 4.07
CA ASP A 155 -2.81 -17.88 5.16
C ASP A 155 -2.10 -16.53 5.07
N ASN A 156 -0.84 -16.53 4.61
CA ASN A 156 0.00 -15.35 4.52
C ASN A 156 0.32 -15.00 3.06
N TRP A 157 -0.18 -13.87 2.57
CA TRP A 157 0.01 -13.39 1.20
C TRP A 157 1.10 -12.31 1.08
N HIS A 158 1.93 -12.13 2.10
CA HIS A 158 2.99 -11.11 2.18
C HIS A 158 3.87 -10.99 0.93
N ILE A 159 4.28 -12.11 0.31
CA ILE A 159 5.09 -12.10 -0.93
C ILE A 159 4.31 -11.49 -2.11
N GLY A 160 2.98 -11.53 -2.06
CA GLY A 160 2.08 -11.04 -3.09
C GLY A 160 1.59 -9.61 -2.93
N ASP A 161 1.97 -8.87 -1.88
CA ASP A 161 1.36 -7.55 -1.57
C ASP A 161 1.37 -6.55 -2.73
N TYR A 162 2.42 -6.55 -3.57
CA TYR A 162 2.43 -5.76 -4.80
C TYR A 162 1.76 -6.48 -5.97
N ASN A 163 2.03 -7.78 -6.12
CA ASN A 163 1.62 -8.53 -7.31
C ASN A 163 0.10 -8.67 -7.41
N LEU A 164 -0.56 -8.92 -6.29
CA LEU A 164 -2.00 -9.10 -6.18
C LEU A 164 -2.78 -7.87 -6.64
N PHE A 165 -2.23 -6.66 -6.46
CA PHE A 165 -2.93 -5.38 -6.73
C PHE A 165 -2.21 -4.53 -7.77
N TRP A 166 -1.36 -5.15 -8.59
CA TRP A 166 -0.42 -4.46 -9.45
C TRP A 166 -1.06 -3.43 -10.38
N ALA A 167 -2.19 -3.76 -11.02
CA ALA A 167 -2.89 -2.82 -11.88
C ALA A 167 -3.55 -1.68 -11.10
N ASN A 168 -4.12 -1.95 -9.92
CA ASN A 168 -4.69 -0.93 -9.04
C ASN A 168 -3.60 0.07 -8.59
N ILE A 169 -2.43 -0.42 -8.18
CA ILE A 169 -1.29 0.42 -7.76
C ILE A 169 -0.83 1.33 -8.90
N ARG A 170 -0.67 0.79 -10.12
CA ARG A 170 -0.24 1.58 -11.29
C ARG A 170 -1.23 2.69 -11.65
N MET A 171 -2.53 2.40 -11.57
CA MET A 171 -3.57 3.42 -11.78
C MET A 171 -3.51 4.48 -10.69
N ASN A 172 -3.36 4.08 -9.44
CA ASN A 172 -3.34 5.02 -8.31
C ASN A 172 -2.09 5.91 -8.28
N VAL A 173 -0.92 5.38 -8.66
CA VAL A 173 0.28 6.20 -8.88
C VAL A 173 0.01 7.32 -9.89
N SER A 174 -0.67 6.98 -10.99
CA SER A 174 -0.97 7.96 -12.05
C SER A 174 -1.96 9.02 -11.57
N GLU A 175 -3.00 8.61 -10.84
CA GLU A 175 -3.99 9.50 -10.22
C GLU A 175 -3.34 10.46 -9.21
N ARG A 176 -2.54 9.94 -8.27
CA ARG A 176 -1.88 10.76 -7.24
C ARG A 176 -0.87 11.73 -7.83
N LEU A 177 -0.13 11.33 -8.87
CA LEU A 177 0.75 12.25 -9.60
C LEU A 177 -0.04 13.39 -10.27
N GLY A 178 -1.20 13.07 -10.85
CA GLY A 178 -2.11 14.07 -11.43
C GLY A 178 -2.63 15.05 -10.38
N ASN A 179 -3.12 14.54 -9.25
CA ASN A 179 -3.65 15.35 -8.14
C ASN A 179 -2.56 16.18 -7.45
N PHE A 180 -1.34 15.66 -7.35
CA PHE A 180 -0.22 16.39 -6.80
C PHE A 180 0.16 17.56 -7.71
N SER A 181 0.24 17.32 -9.02
CA SER A 181 0.59 18.35 -10.01
C SER A 181 -0.46 19.46 -10.09
N SER A 182 -1.75 19.14 -9.95
CA SER A 182 -2.83 20.14 -9.96
C SER A 182 -2.87 21.03 -8.72
N ARG A 183 -2.29 20.60 -7.59
CA ARG A 183 -2.16 21.44 -6.38
C ARG A 183 -1.02 22.45 -6.46
N LEU A 184 -0.03 22.21 -7.32
CA LEU A 184 1.13 23.09 -7.51
C LEU A 184 0.88 24.22 -8.52
N ASN A 185 -0.21 24.13 -9.29
CA ASN A 185 -0.65 25.15 -10.26
C ASN A 185 -1.77 26.01 -9.67
#